data_AF-A0A4R0XFE8-F1
#
_entry.id   AF-A0A4R0XFE8-F1
#
_cell.length_a   1.000
_cell.length_b   1.000
_cell.length_c   1.000
_cell.angle_alpha   90.00
_cell.angle_beta   90.00
_cell.angle_gamma   90.00
#
_symmetry.space_group_name_H-M   'P 1'
#
loop_
_entity.id
_entity.type
_entity.pdbx_description
1 polymer ?
#
loop_
_entity_poly.entity_id
_entity_poly.type
_entity_poly.pdbx_seq_one_letter_code
_entity_poly.pdbx_strand_id
1 'polypeptide(L)'
;MTISVKDELMTTLEASGMRSRTDTEVALKQRNIAMILAFYGFGKLVWPTLEDLAVEFELTTRERVRQIIEQKFRRRIDVSQLPAARRCAEILQGRKSWASEEYIATLSAAGIDVPQRSIKGLLNLMEDLGLNVNYRAYTPDFREMSRSLVEDGLDMVLVRDGDAKAQQAAFKLAADRPGLVGIANLRELAEERQWSDELYATIRKAVAYAPKVWSAQNGDDFWYAFEERQTTLRTYHEKVFSVIEWADPAHLAELYENALHARTANISRPPVSIIEHYLRTSLLFERQGELIRYDGPLGELTGIELATQAFLLEHDRSTYRALHDHLAAKGYSRPYIQKAAMFSCLVHVDTTQGRQNYVYRRVQSAANPGAAAAFSAYEMYRERLRRLYEDATDGDLETQRRLEQGVLKDWLFASKHEEHCAICGDLFHVSALVTAHKKKRSLCTTAERLDPYIAMPACTLGCDFLYEREYIYIVDGVVQVNATKSAGTTEYRRAAALAGRKLIDTWRAGKDEYFRKPG
;
A
#
# COMPACT_ATOMS: atom_id res chain seq x y z
N MET A 1 23.78 1.79 -24.46
CA MET A 1 24.47 0.59 -23.92
C MET A 1 24.19 0.59 -22.44
N THR A 2 23.55 -0.45 -21.90
CA THR A 2 23.19 -0.51 -20.48
C THR A 2 24.39 -0.94 -19.66
N ILE A 3 24.71 -0.22 -18.58
CA ILE A 3 25.83 -0.52 -17.70
C ILE A 3 25.27 -1.06 -16.38
N SER A 4 25.59 -2.31 -16.06
CA SER A 4 25.24 -2.93 -14.78
C SER A 4 26.28 -2.58 -13.73
N VAL A 5 25.84 -1.99 -12.61
CA VAL A 5 26.74 -1.62 -11.50
C VAL A 5 27.43 -2.86 -10.92
N LYS A 6 26.72 -4.00 -10.90
CA LYS A 6 27.27 -5.29 -10.46
C LYS A 6 28.40 -5.75 -11.39
N ASP A 7 28.17 -5.71 -12.70
CA ASP A 7 29.13 -6.22 -13.69
C ASP A 7 30.34 -5.29 -13.81
N GLU A 8 30.13 -3.97 -13.69
CA GLU A 8 31.20 -2.98 -13.61
C GLU A 8 32.08 -3.24 -12.37
N LEU A 9 31.48 -3.40 -11.19
CA LEU A 9 32.19 -3.69 -9.95
C LEU A 9 32.97 -5.02 -10.05
N MET A 10 32.35 -6.06 -10.58
CA MET A 10 32.99 -7.36 -10.78
C MET A 10 34.19 -7.26 -11.73
N THR A 11 34.03 -6.62 -12.89
CA THR A 11 35.10 -6.44 -13.89
C THR A 11 36.27 -5.64 -13.30
N THR A 12 35.97 -4.58 -12.55
CA THR A 12 36.98 -3.75 -11.88
C THR A 12 37.73 -4.53 -10.79
N LEU A 13 37.02 -5.36 -10.02
CA LEU A 13 37.64 -6.26 -9.03
C LEU A 13 38.50 -7.36 -9.68
N GLU A 14 38.10 -7.87 -10.84
CA GLU A 14 38.89 -8.83 -11.60
C GLU A 14 40.16 -8.20 -12.19
N ALA A 15 40.08 -6.96 -12.66
CA ALA A 15 41.23 -6.22 -13.15
C ALA A 15 42.19 -5.79 -12.03
N SER A 16 41.69 -5.60 -10.80
CA SER A 16 42.49 -5.13 -9.66
C SER A 16 43.26 -6.24 -8.95
N GLY A 17 44.44 -6.59 -9.47
CA GLY A 17 45.39 -7.45 -8.76
C GLY A 17 46.42 -8.13 -9.66
N MET A 18 47.42 -8.77 -9.04
CA MET A 18 48.36 -9.64 -9.75
C MET A 18 47.62 -10.80 -10.45
N ARG A 19 48.13 -11.22 -11.62
CA ARG A 19 47.64 -12.42 -12.32
C ARG A 19 47.82 -13.64 -11.41
N SER A 20 46.73 -14.33 -11.10
CA SER A 20 46.76 -15.62 -10.40
C SER A 20 47.55 -16.62 -11.23
N ARG A 21 48.46 -17.35 -10.59
CA ARG A 21 49.37 -18.32 -11.24
C ARG A 21 48.97 -19.77 -10.97
N THR A 22 48.08 -20.00 -10.01
CA THR A 22 47.58 -21.33 -9.63
C THR A 22 46.05 -21.36 -9.53
N ASP A 23 45.45 -22.53 -9.72
CA ASP A 23 44.00 -22.72 -9.62
C ASP A 23 43.46 -22.32 -8.24
N THR A 24 44.23 -22.59 -7.17
CA THR A 24 43.89 -22.19 -5.80
C THR A 24 43.83 -20.67 -5.64
N GLU A 25 44.74 -19.93 -6.27
CA GLU A 25 44.72 -18.45 -6.27
C GLU A 25 43.56 -17.88 -7.09
N VAL A 26 43.15 -18.56 -8.17
CA VAL A 26 41.98 -18.19 -8.97
C VAL A 26 40.71 -18.36 -8.14
N ALA A 27 40.53 -19.53 -7.51
CA ALA A 27 39.38 -19.83 -6.66
C ALA A 27 39.28 -18.86 -5.47
N LEU A 28 40.42 -18.57 -4.80
CA LEU A 28 40.46 -17.62 -3.70
C LEU A 28 40.07 -16.20 -4.15
N LYS A 29 40.54 -15.78 -5.33
CA LYS A 29 40.20 -14.48 -5.90
C LYS A 29 38.69 -14.41 -6.20
N GLN A 30 38.14 -15.41 -6.89
CA GLN A 30 36.71 -15.48 -7.21
C GLN A 30 35.83 -15.45 -5.96
N ARG A 31 36.19 -16.21 -4.91
CA ARG A 31 35.48 -16.18 -3.62
C ARG A 31 35.48 -14.78 -3.01
N ASN A 32 36.63 -14.11 -2.98
CA ASN A 32 36.73 -12.76 -2.42
C ASN A 32 35.91 -11.74 -3.23
N ILE A 33 35.88 -11.86 -4.56
CA ILE A 33 35.05 -11.01 -5.43
C ILE A 33 33.57 -11.25 -5.13
N ALA A 34 33.13 -12.52 -5.09
CA ALA A 34 31.75 -12.87 -4.76
C ALA A 34 31.32 -12.34 -3.39
N MET A 35 32.21 -12.40 -2.39
CA MET A 35 31.97 -11.86 -1.05
C MET A 35 31.83 -10.33 -1.05
N ILE A 36 32.66 -9.60 -1.82
CA ILE A 36 32.55 -8.14 -1.95
C ILE A 36 31.24 -7.76 -2.66
N LEU A 37 30.87 -8.49 -3.73
CA LEU A 37 29.58 -8.31 -4.41
C LEU A 37 28.41 -8.56 -3.45
N ALA A 38 28.48 -9.61 -2.63
CA ALA A 38 27.47 -9.92 -1.62
C ALA A 38 27.36 -8.83 -0.55
N PHE A 39 28.48 -8.29 -0.08
CA PHE A 39 28.51 -7.18 0.87
C PHE A 39 27.76 -5.93 0.37
N TYR A 40 27.85 -5.63 -0.92
CA TYR A 40 27.10 -4.54 -1.55
C TYR A 40 25.72 -4.96 -2.10
N GLY A 41 25.15 -6.06 -1.60
CA GLY A 41 23.77 -6.46 -1.87
C GLY A 41 23.55 -7.10 -3.24
N PHE A 42 24.61 -7.52 -3.94
CA PHE A 42 24.51 -8.25 -5.21
C PHE A 42 24.56 -9.77 -5.07
N GLY A 43 24.55 -10.27 -3.83
CA GLY A 43 24.60 -11.69 -3.46
C GLY A 43 23.23 -12.31 -3.22
N LYS A 44 23.21 -13.35 -2.37
CA LYS A 44 21.98 -14.03 -1.94
C LYS A 44 21.20 -13.18 -0.94
N LEU A 45 21.88 -12.68 0.09
CA LEU A 45 21.32 -11.80 1.11
C LEU A 45 21.24 -10.35 0.60
N VAL A 46 20.21 -9.63 1.06
CA VAL A 46 19.91 -8.28 0.57
C VAL A 46 20.79 -7.23 1.24
N TRP A 47 20.96 -7.33 2.57
CA TRP A 47 21.80 -6.41 3.34
C TRP A 47 22.58 -7.16 4.44
N PRO A 48 23.53 -8.02 4.05
CA PRO A 48 24.20 -8.91 4.99
C PRO A 48 25.07 -8.17 6.00
N THR A 49 25.16 -8.72 7.22
CA THR A 49 26.19 -8.36 8.18
C THR A 49 27.54 -9.00 7.82
N LEU A 50 28.61 -8.56 8.48
CA LEU A 50 29.91 -9.22 8.35
C LEU A 50 29.90 -10.64 8.94
N GLU A 51 29.00 -10.94 9.88
CA GLU A 51 28.81 -12.27 10.44
C GLU A 51 28.13 -13.19 9.41
N ASP A 52 27.08 -12.70 8.74
CA ASP A 52 26.38 -13.45 7.69
C ASP A 52 27.33 -13.83 6.56
N LEU A 53 28.17 -12.89 6.11
CA LEU A 53 29.18 -13.15 5.08
C LEU A 53 30.27 -14.11 5.57
N ALA A 54 30.63 -14.09 6.85
CA ALA A 54 31.60 -15.03 7.38
C ALA A 54 31.05 -16.46 7.31
N VAL A 55 29.77 -16.65 7.63
CA VAL A 55 29.08 -17.93 7.51
C VAL A 55 28.93 -18.35 6.05
N GLU A 56 28.41 -17.46 5.18
CA GLU A 56 28.15 -17.76 3.76
C GLU A 56 29.42 -18.16 2.99
N PHE A 57 30.57 -17.55 3.32
CA PHE A 57 31.84 -17.78 2.62
C PHE A 57 32.85 -18.64 3.43
N GLU A 58 32.38 -19.33 4.47
CA GLU A 58 33.17 -20.27 5.29
C GLU A 58 34.46 -19.64 5.86
N LEU A 59 34.35 -18.42 6.39
CA LEU A 59 35.44 -17.68 7.03
C LEU A 59 35.34 -17.79 8.55
N THR A 60 36.49 -17.84 9.21
CA THR A 60 36.58 -18.05 10.66
C THR A 60 36.04 -16.91 11.49
N THR A 61 36.02 -15.67 10.98
CA THR A 61 35.59 -14.48 11.74
C THR A 61 35.03 -13.38 10.84
N ARG A 62 34.13 -12.56 11.38
CA ARG A 62 33.71 -11.28 10.77
C ARG A 62 34.85 -10.32 10.50
N GLU A 63 35.91 -10.39 11.32
CA GLU A 63 37.09 -9.56 11.17
C GLU A 63 37.85 -9.94 9.89
N ARG A 64 37.86 -11.22 9.52
CA ARG A 64 38.45 -11.66 8.26
C ARG A 64 37.71 -11.10 7.05
N VAL A 65 36.38 -11.06 7.09
CA VAL A 65 35.54 -10.44 6.06
C VAL A 65 35.90 -8.96 5.90
N ARG A 66 35.93 -8.21 7.02
CA ARG A 66 36.30 -6.79 7.04
C ARG A 66 37.67 -6.54 6.40
N GLN A 67 38.68 -7.33 6.77
CA GLN A 67 40.03 -7.21 6.22
C GLN A 67 40.09 -7.44 4.72
N ILE A 68 39.31 -8.41 4.20
CA ILE A 68 39.29 -8.67 2.76
C ILE A 68 38.64 -7.49 2.02
N ILE A 69 37.49 -6.99 2.48
CA ILE A 69 36.83 -5.81 1.89
C ILE A 69 37.79 -4.61 1.88
N GLU A 70 38.43 -4.35 3.00
CA GLU A 70 39.40 -3.26 3.14
C GLU A 70 40.58 -3.39 2.15
N GLN A 71 41.24 -4.56 2.13
CA GLN A 71 42.46 -4.75 1.34
C GLN A 71 42.21 -4.94 -0.15
N LYS A 72 41.06 -5.50 -0.54
CA LYS A 72 40.76 -5.85 -1.93
C LYS A 72 39.86 -4.85 -2.63
N PHE A 73 39.05 -4.09 -1.89
CA PHE A 73 38.19 -3.06 -2.45
C PHE A 73 38.62 -1.66 -1.99
N ARG A 74 38.38 -1.28 -0.73
CA ARG A 74 38.49 0.12 -0.26
C ARG A 74 39.86 0.77 -0.48
N ARG A 75 40.95 0.00 -0.41
CA ARG A 75 42.32 0.50 -0.65
C ARG A 75 42.77 0.49 -2.11
N ARG A 76 42.00 -0.13 -3.01
CA ARG A 76 42.44 -0.44 -4.38
C ARG A 76 41.57 0.17 -5.46
N ILE A 77 40.29 0.34 -5.16
CA ILE A 77 39.31 0.82 -6.12
C ILE A 77 39.01 2.29 -5.85
N ASP A 78 39.18 3.10 -6.88
CA ASP A 78 38.83 4.52 -6.88
C ASP A 78 37.51 4.75 -7.62
N VAL A 79 36.81 5.83 -7.27
CA VAL A 79 35.54 6.24 -7.90
C VAL A 79 35.66 6.52 -9.41
N SER A 80 36.85 6.79 -9.93
CA SER A 80 37.14 6.87 -11.38
C SER A 80 36.96 5.55 -12.13
N GLN A 81 37.04 4.43 -11.43
CA GLN A 81 36.93 3.09 -12.02
C GLN A 81 35.50 2.56 -12.02
N LEU A 82 34.57 3.26 -11.34
CA LEU A 82 33.16 2.89 -11.23
C LEU A 82 32.25 4.06 -11.66
N PRO A 83 32.29 4.46 -12.95
CA PRO A 83 31.49 5.58 -13.45
C PRO A 83 29.97 5.33 -13.31
N ALA A 84 29.47 4.09 -13.36
CA ALA A 84 28.06 3.83 -13.12
C ALA A 84 27.64 4.18 -11.69
N ALA A 85 28.44 3.79 -10.68
CA ALA A 85 28.18 4.14 -9.28
C ALA A 85 28.17 5.67 -9.03
N ARG A 86 29.08 6.39 -9.68
CA ARG A 86 29.09 7.87 -9.66
C ARG A 86 27.82 8.45 -10.26
N ARG A 87 27.41 7.95 -11.42
CA ARG A 87 26.20 8.43 -12.09
C ARG A 87 24.94 8.13 -11.27
N CYS A 88 24.89 7.00 -10.57
CA CYS A 88 23.84 6.72 -9.61
C CYS A 88 23.78 7.78 -8.50
N ALA A 89 24.93 8.21 -7.96
CA ALA A 89 25.00 9.22 -6.91
C ALA A 89 24.56 10.61 -7.42
N GLU A 90 24.98 10.99 -8.62
CA GLU A 90 24.55 12.23 -9.29
C GLU A 90 23.03 12.29 -9.46
N ILE A 91 22.41 11.19 -9.91
CA ILE A 91 20.96 11.08 -10.05
C ILE A 91 20.28 11.19 -8.68
N LEU A 92 20.79 10.46 -7.68
CA LEU A 92 20.22 10.46 -6.32
C LEU A 92 20.21 11.87 -5.71
N GLN A 93 21.30 12.62 -5.86
CA GLN A 93 21.45 13.99 -5.37
C GLN A 93 20.54 15.00 -6.07
N GLY A 94 19.89 14.64 -7.18
CA GLY A 94 18.97 15.51 -7.91
C GLY A 94 17.68 15.87 -7.18
N ARG A 95 17.27 15.12 -6.13
CA ARG A 95 16.03 15.35 -5.37
C ARG A 95 16.21 15.11 -3.88
N LYS A 96 15.35 15.69 -3.04
CA LYS A 96 15.48 15.51 -1.58
C LYS A 96 15.05 14.13 -1.10
N SER A 97 14.10 13.53 -1.79
CA SER A 97 13.64 12.18 -1.52
C SER A 97 13.30 11.41 -2.79
N TRP A 98 13.39 10.09 -2.68
CA TRP A 98 13.04 9.16 -3.74
C TRP A 98 12.26 8.00 -3.17
N ALA A 99 11.19 7.59 -3.85
CA ALA A 99 10.77 6.21 -3.72
C ALA A 99 11.77 5.30 -4.43
N SER A 100 12.10 4.16 -3.83
CA SER A 100 13.07 3.21 -4.39
C SER A 100 12.78 2.83 -5.83
N GLU A 101 11.54 2.50 -6.17
CA GLU A 101 11.15 2.16 -7.54
C GLU A 101 11.39 3.30 -8.54
N GLU A 102 11.08 4.53 -8.15
CA GLU A 102 11.24 5.70 -9.00
C GLU A 102 12.73 5.99 -9.25
N TYR A 103 13.54 5.80 -8.21
CA TYR A 103 14.99 5.89 -8.33
C TYR A 103 15.51 4.83 -9.30
N ILE A 104 15.11 3.56 -9.16
CA ILE A 104 15.50 2.48 -10.08
C ILE A 104 15.02 2.73 -11.51
N ALA A 105 13.78 3.20 -11.69
CA ALA A 105 13.27 3.55 -13.01
C ALA A 105 14.09 4.67 -13.66
N THR A 106 14.48 5.68 -12.87
CA THR A 106 15.33 6.78 -13.34
C THR A 106 16.74 6.30 -13.69
N LEU A 107 17.34 5.41 -12.90
CA LEU A 107 18.62 4.76 -13.22
C LEU A 107 18.50 3.96 -14.53
N SER A 108 17.44 3.16 -14.67
CA SER A 108 17.21 2.36 -15.88
C SER A 108 17.04 3.23 -17.12
N ALA A 109 16.33 4.36 -17.02
CA ALA A 109 16.18 5.33 -18.11
C ALA A 109 17.51 6.00 -18.48
N ALA A 110 18.41 6.18 -17.50
CA ALA A 110 19.78 6.62 -17.71
C ALA A 110 20.71 5.52 -18.24
N GLY A 111 20.19 4.31 -18.51
CA GLY A 111 20.96 3.17 -19.01
C GLY A 111 21.79 2.48 -17.94
N ILE A 112 21.41 2.58 -16.66
CA ILE A 112 22.12 1.94 -15.55
C ILE A 112 21.24 0.86 -14.94
N ASP A 113 21.77 -0.35 -14.83
CA ASP A 113 21.09 -1.48 -14.21
C ASP A 113 21.52 -1.67 -12.75
N VAL A 114 20.54 -1.61 -11.86
CA VAL A 114 20.67 -1.86 -10.42
C VAL A 114 19.41 -2.61 -9.96
N PRO A 115 19.54 -3.79 -9.34
CA PRO A 115 18.40 -4.45 -8.73
C PRO A 115 17.83 -3.62 -7.56
N GLN A 116 16.51 -3.45 -7.48
CA GLN A 116 15.85 -2.70 -6.40
C GLN A 116 16.25 -3.19 -5.00
N ARG A 117 16.36 -4.51 -4.82
CA ARG A 117 16.83 -5.12 -3.56
C ARG A 117 18.23 -4.61 -3.15
N SER A 118 19.09 -4.26 -4.11
CA SER A 118 20.47 -3.87 -3.85
C SER A 118 20.63 -2.40 -3.50
N ILE A 119 19.56 -1.59 -3.41
CA ILE A 119 19.64 -0.15 -3.14
C ILE A 119 20.42 0.16 -1.86
N LYS A 120 20.18 -0.59 -0.77
CA LYS A 120 20.90 -0.33 0.47
C LYS A 120 22.39 -0.66 0.36
N GLY A 121 22.73 -1.73 -0.37
CA GLY A 121 24.10 -2.06 -0.71
C GLY A 121 24.75 -1.01 -1.62
N LEU A 122 24.01 -0.46 -2.58
CA LEU A 122 24.45 0.63 -3.45
C LEU A 122 24.77 1.91 -2.65
N LEU A 123 23.95 2.28 -1.66
CA LEU A 123 24.26 3.41 -0.78
C LEU A 123 25.57 3.19 -0.01
N ASN A 124 25.77 1.99 0.53
CA ASN A 124 27.02 1.66 1.24
C ASN A 124 28.22 1.67 0.28
N LEU A 125 28.04 1.23 -0.98
CA LEU A 125 29.07 1.30 -2.01
C LEU A 125 29.46 2.74 -2.31
N MET A 126 28.48 3.63 -2.48
CA MET A 126 28.72 5.05 -2.71
C MET A 126 29.47 5.71 -1.54
N GLU A 127 29.10 5.37 -0.31
CA GLU A 127 29.76 5.87 0.90
C GLU A 127 31.22 5.39 0.96
N ASP A 128 31.49 4.10 0.73
CA ASP A 128 32.84 3.54 0.70
C ASP A 128 33.70 4.11 -0.45
N LEU A 129 33.08 4.59 -1.53
CA LEU A 129 33.74 5.30 -2.63
C LEU A 129 33.93 6.81 -2.38
N GLY A 130 33.49 7.32 -1.22
CA GLY A 130 33.61 8.73 -0.86
C GLY A 130 32.65 9.67 -1.62
N LEU A 131 31.57 9.15 -2.22
CA LEU A 131 30.58 9.95 -2.95
C LEU A 131 29.64 10.75 -2.04
N ASN A 132 29.74 10.58 -0.71
CA ASN A 132 29.06 11.38 0.34
C ASN A 132 27.62 11.76 0.01
N VAL A 133 26.82 10.77 -0.40
CA VAL A 133 25.44 11.02 -0.86
C VAL A 133 24.54 11.55 0.26
N ASN A 134 24.82 11.20 1.52
CA ASN A 134 24.05 11.62 2.71
C ASN A 134 22.55 11.28 2.57
N TYR A 135 22.22 10.04 2.20
CA TYR A 135 20.83 9.53 2.19
C TYR A 135 20.68 8.35 3.14
N ARG A 136 19.51 8.26 3.76
CA ARG A 136 19.08 7.09 4.53
C ARG A 136 17.84 6.47 3.91
N ALA A 137 17.67 5.18 4.17
CA ALA A 137 16.48 4.44 3.78
C ALA A 137 15.50 4.43 4.95
N TYR A 138 14.23 4.67 4.63
CA TYR A 138 13.11 4.61 5.55
C TYR A 138 12.04 3.69 4.96
N THR A 139 11.17 3.16 5.81
CA THR A 139 9.89 2.60 5.39
C THR A 139 9.00 3.71 4.79
N PRO A 140 7.90 3.38 4.10
CA PRO A 140 7.00 4.39 3.52
C PRO A 140 6.41 5.34 4.57
N ASP A 141 6.18 4.86 5.79
CA ASP A 141 5.72 5.64 6.95
C ASP A 141 6.86 6.33 7.74
N PHE A 142 8.04 6.47 7.11
CA PHE A 142 9.21 7.19 7.63
C PHE A 142 9.83 6.66 8.93
N ARG A 143 9.68 5.36 9.22
CA ARG A 143 10.51 4.66 10.22
C ARG A 143 11.85 4.33 9.59
N GLU A 144 12.94 4.54 10.33
CA GLU A 144 14.28 4.24 9.80
C GLU A 144 14.37 2.74 9.48
N MET A 145 14.88 2.43 8.29
CA MET A 145 14.88 1.07 7.78
C MET A 145 15.89 0.20 8.54
N SER A 146 15.45 -0.95 9.06
CA SER A 146 16.31 -1.97 9.68
C SER A 146 16.70 -3.06 8.67
N ARG A 147 17.67 -3.91 9.02
CA ARG A 147 18.05 -5.07 8.18
C ARG A 147 16.89 -6.04 7.97
N SER A 148 16.13 -6.36 9.01
CA SER A 148 14.98 -7.27 8.92
C SER A 148 13.95 -6.77 7.90
N LEU A 149 13.59 -5.49 7.98
CA LEU A 149 12.59 -4.89 7.09
C LEU A 149 13.04 -4.85 5.61
N VAL A 150 14.36 -4.76 5.35
CA VAL A 150 14.91 -4.83 3.98
C VAL A 150 14.81 -6.23 3.41
N GLU A 151 15.08 -7.26 4.22
CA GLU A 151 14.99 -8.66 3.78
C GLU A 151 13.55 -9.08 3.50
N ASP A 152 12.58 -8.48 4.20
CA ASP A 152 11.15 -8.65 3.94
C ASP A 152 10.69 -8.06 2.59
N GLY A 153 11.58 -7.34 1.90
CA GLY A 153 11.28 -6.72 0.61
C GLY A 153 10.27 -5.57 0.71
N LEU A 154 10.20 -4.92 1.87
CA LEU A 154 9.39 -3.72 2.05
C LEU A 154 9.91 -2.60 1.13
N ASP A 155 8.98 -1.89 0.50
CA ASP A 155 9.32 -0.70 -0.28
C ASP A 155 9.99 0.33 0.62
N MET A 156 11.05 0.96 0.10
CA MET A 156 11.81 1.95 0.84
C MET A 156 11.71 3.33 0.19
N VAL A 157 11.78 4.35 1.04
CA VAL A 157 11.94 5.75 0.66
C VAL A 157 13.35 6.17 1.05
N LEU A 158 14.10 6.70 0.09
CA LEU A 158 15.41 7.29 0.32
C LEU A 158 15.23 8.77 0.62
N VAL A 159 15.73 9.24 1.75
CA VAL A 159 15.62 10.64 2.15
C VAL A 159 16.99 11.18 2.50
N ARG A 160 17.29 12.38 2.00
CA ARG A 160 18.52 13.09 2.31
C ARG A 160 18.59 13.41 3.80
N ASP A 161 19.76 13.27 4.40
CA ASP A 161 20.02 13.62 5.79
C ASP A 161 19.68 15.10 6.01
N GLY A 162 18.88 15.36 7.04
CA GLY A 162 18.34 16.68 7.36
C GLY A 162 16.91 16.92 6.86
N ASP A 163 16.49 16.29 5.76
CA ASP A 163 15.13 16.48 5.19
C ASP A 163 14.10 15.52 5.83
N ALA A 164 14.53 14.42 6.44
CA ALA A 164 13.66 13.40 7.03
C ALA A 164 12.71 13.95 8.11
N LYS A 165 13.18 14.90 8.94
CA LYS A 165 12.36 15.49 10.02
C LYS A 165 11.14 16.23 9.48
N ALA A 166 11.30 16.96 8.37
CA ALA A 166 10.20 17.68 7.74
C ALA A 166 9.15 16.71 7.16
N GLN A 167 9.60 15.64 6.53
CA GLN A 167 8.73 14.60 5.97
C GLN A 167 8.00 13.82 7.07
N GLN A 168 8.70 13.46 8.15
CA GLN A 168 8.10 12.83 9.33
C GLN A 168 7.05 13.74 9.99
N ALA A 169 7.33 15.03 10.12
CA ALA A 169 6.37 15.99 10.67
C ALA A 169 5.12 16.13 9.77
N ALA A 170 5.30 16.20 8.45
CA ALA A 170 4.21 16.25 7.49
C ALA A 170 3.37 14.96 7.49
N PHE A 171 4.01 13.79 7.53
CA PHE A 171 3.33 12.50 7.65
C PHE A 171 2.55 12.39 8.97
N LYS A 172 3.11 12.86 10.08
CA LYS A 172 2.42 12.90 11.37
C LYS A 172 1.15 13.75 11.29
N LEU A 173 1.22 14.94 10.70
CA LEU A 173 0.04 15.79 10.49
C LEU A 173 -1.03 15.10 9.66
N ALA A 174 -0.62 14.39 8.59
CA ALA A 174 -1.54 13.58 7.80
C ALA A 174 -2.17 12.46 8.65
N ALA A 175 -1.36 11.70 9.38
CA ALA A 175 -1.82 10.58 10.18
C ALA A 175 -2.78 10.98 11.32
N ASP A 176 -2.66 12.20 11.86
CA ASP A 176 -3.51 12.69 12.94
C ASP A 176 -4.82 13.32 12.41
N ARG A 177 -4.86 13.77 11.14
CA ARG A 177 -6.00 14.47 10.55
C ARG A 177 -7.32 13.66 10.55
N PRO A 178 -7.34 12.36 10.23
CA PRO A 178 -8.56 11.53 10.31
C PRO A 178 -9.19 11.48 11.71
N GLY A 179 -8.43 11.73 12.79
CA GLY A 179 -8.98 11.81 14.15
C GLY A 179 -10.02 12.93 14.32
N LEU A 180 -9.92 13.99 13.51
CA LEU A 180 -10.83 15.14 13.57
C LEU A 180 -12.05 14.99 12.67
N VAL A 181 -11.83 14.51 11.43
CA VAL A 181 -12.82 14.51 10.35
C VAL A 181 -13.32 13.12 9.95
N GLY A 182 -12.78 12.06 10.57
CA GLY A 182 -13.12 10.69 10.23
C GLY A 182 -12.33 10.17 9.02
N ILE A 183 -12.54 10.80 7.86
CA ILE A 183 -11.80 10.56 6.61
C ILE A 183 -11.25 11.91 6.14
N ALA A 184 -9.95 11.99 5.88
CA ALA A 184 -9.27 13.22 5.52
C ALA A 184 -8.99 13.30 4.02
N ASN A 185 -9.09 14.51 3.45
CA ASN A 185 -8.54 14.84 2.15
C ASN A 185 -7.09 15.33 2.32
N LEU A 186 -6.13 14.66 1.67
CA LEU A 186 -4.73 15.01 1.79
C LEU A 186 -4.38 16.30 1.05
N ARG A 187 -5.04 16.57 -0.09
CA ARG A 187 -4.78 17.76 -0.91
C ARG A 187 -5.09 19.04 -0.14
N GLU A 188 -6.24 19.07 0.53
CA GLU A 188 -6.62 20.20 1.38
C GLU A 188 -5.65 20.41 2.55
N LEU A 189 -5.18 19.33 3.18
CA LEU A 189 -4.17 19.44 4.22
C LEU A 189 -2.86 20.00 3.67
N ALA A 190 -2.47 19.58 2.46
CA ALA A 190 -1.28 20.08 1.78
C ALA A 190 -1.42 21.58 1.44
N GLU A 191 -2.59 22.03 0.98
CA GLU A 191 -2.89 23.44 0.72
C GLU A 191 -2.88 24.27 2.01
N GLU A 192 -3.54 23.80 3.08
CA GLU A 192 -3.54 24.44 4.41
C GLU A 192 -2.11 24.64 4.94
N ARG A 193 -1.24 23.65 4.69
CA ARG A 193 0.15 23.63 5.17
C ARG A 193 1.16 24.12 4.14
N GLN A 194 0.70 24.57 2.98
CA GLN A 194 1.54 25.07 1.89
C GLN A 194 2.66 24.10 1.50
N TRP A 195 2.35 22.81 1.40
CA TRP A 195 3.30 21.80 0.96
C TRP A 195 3.66 22.02 -0.52
N SER A 196 4.93 21.78 -0.86
CA SER A 196 5.33 21.71 -2.28
C SER A 196 4.75 20.45 -2.94
N ASP A 197 4.66 20.46 -4.27
CA ASP A 197 4.20 19.29 -5.04
C ASP A 197 5.05 18.04 -4.77
N GLU A 198 6.38 18.21 -4.60
CA GLU A 198 7.30 17.13 -4.25
C GLU A 198 6.98 16.54 -2.87
N LEU A 199 6.72 17.40 -1.87
CA LEU A 199 6.35 16.94 -0.53
C LEU A 199 4.97 16.29 -0.53
N TYR A 200 3.97 16.87 -1.22
CA TYR A 200 2.65 16.28 -1.36
C TYR A 200 2.71 14.89 -1.99
N ALA A 201 3.42 14.74 -3.12
CA ALA A 201 3.58 13.44 -3.78
C ALA A 201 4.24 12.41 -2.84
N THR A 202 5.25 12.83 -2.10
CA THR A 202 5.96 12.00 -1.11
C THR A 202 5.04 11.56 0.02
N ILE A 203 4.29 12.48 0.65
CA ILE A 203 3.37 12.15 1.74
C ILE A 203 2.16 11.35 1.25
N ARG A 204 1.63 11.63 0.07
CA ARG A 204 0.55 10.83 -0.54
C ARG A 204 0.97 9.38 -0.70
N LYS A 205 2.19 9.16 -1.21
CA LYS A 205 2.76 7.82 -1.37
C LYS A 205 2.93 7.14 0.01
N ALA A 206 3.48 7.86 0.98
CA ALA A 206 3.65 7.38 2.35
C ALA A 206 2.32 6.95 3.00
N VAL A 207 1.29 7.81 2.91
CA VAL A 207 -0.05 7.52 3.45
C VAL A 207 -0.67 6.32 2.74
N ALA A 208 -0.62 6.27 1.40
CA ALA A 208 -1.18 5.16 0.63
C ALA A 208 -0.55 3.79 0.98
N TYR A 209 0.70 3.77 1.43
CA TYR A 209 1.42 2.55 1.81
C TYR A 209 1.55 2.32 3.30
N ALA A 210 0.95 3.19 4.12
CA ALA A 210 0.96 2.98 5.55
C ALA A 210 0.16 1.71 5.93
N PRO A 211 0.57 0.97 6.96
CA PRO A 211 -0.19 -0.17 7.46
C PRO A 211 -1.62 0.24 7.84
N LYS A 212 -2.59 -0.66 7.58
CA LYS A 212 -4.01 -0.52 7.97
C LYS A 212 -4.64 0.83 7.60
N VAL A 213 -4.15 1.44 6.51
CA VAL A 213 -4.77 2.61 5.90
C VAL A 213 -5.89 2.16 4.96
N TRP A 214 -7.01 2.85 5.04
CA TRP A 214 -7.98 2.91 3.97
C TRP A 214 -7.73 4.16 3.14
N SER A 215 -7.80 4.05 1.81
CA SER A 215 -7.70 5.22 0.93
C SER A 215 -8.54 5.07 -0.33
N ALA A 216 -8.95 6.21 -0.90
CA ALA A 216 -9.67 6.28 -2.15
C ALA A 216 -9.27 7.51 -2.96
N GLN A 217 -9.26 7.37 -4.28
CA GLN A 217 -9.12 8.49 -5.21
C GLN A 217 -10.51 8.92 -5.69
N ASN A 218 -10.77 10.23 -5.74
CA ASN A 218 -12.00 10.78 -6.32
C ASN A 218 -11.67 12.08 -7.07
N GLY A 219 -11.66 12.01 -8.40
CA GLY A 219 -11.07 13.07 -9.22
C GLY A 219 -9.60 13.28 -8.86
N ASP A 220 -9.21 14.52 -8.57
CA ASP A 220 -7.85 14.88 -8.18
C ASP A 220 -7.58 14.74 -6.67
N ASP A 221 -8.60 14.39 -5.89
CA ASP A 221 -8.51 14.30 -4.43
C ASP A 221 -8.15 12.89 -3.95
N PHE A 222 -7.29 12.86 -2.94
CA PHE A 222 -6.86 11.64 -2.26
C PHE A 222 -7.42 11.61 -0.84
N TRP A 223 -8.35 10.69 -0.60
CA TRP A 223 -9.05 10.51 0.67
C TRP A 223 -8.46 9.34 1.44
N TYR A 224 -8.36 9.44 2.77
CA TYR A 224 -7.78 8.38 3.59
C TYR A 224 -8.25 8.39 5.05
N ALA A 225 -8.14 7.23 5.70
CA ALA A 225 -8.34 7.02 7.12
C ALA A 225 -7.41 5.91 7.64
N PHE A 226 -6.82 6.09 8.83
CA PHE A 226 -6.02 5.06 9.50
C PHE A 226 -6.94 4.22 10.39
N GLU A 227 -7.27 3.00 9.95
CA GLU A 227 -8.33 2.19 10.56
C GLU A 227 -7.93 1.60 11.92
N GLU A 228 -6.63 1.48 12.18
CA GLU A 228 -6.08 1.07 13.47
C GLU A 228 -6.23 2.15 14.57
N ARG A 229 -6.42 3.42 14.19
CA ARG A 229 -6.51 4.55 15.11
C ARG A 229 -7.96 4.81 15.50
N GLN A 230 -8.16 5.49 16.63
CA GLN A 230 -9.46 6.03 16.98
C GLN A 230 -9.76 7.25 16.09
N THR A 231 -10.87 7.19 15.36
CA THR A 231 -11.36 8.30 14.53
C THR A 231 -12.79 8.67 14.92
N THR A 232 -13.27 9.81 14.43
CA THR A 232 -14.67 10.22 14.61
C THR A 232 -15.65 9.16 14.09
N LEU A 233 -15.37 8.62 12.89
CA LEU A 233 -16.21 7.57 12.31
C LEU A 233 -16.14 6.28 13.11
N ARG A 234 -14.96 5.90 13.65
CA ARG A 234 -14.85 4.73 14.52
C ARG A 234 -15.78 4.83 15.73
N THR A 235 -15.80 5.99 16.40
CA THR A 235 -16.76 6.25 17.48
C THR A 235 -18.22 6.24 17.01
N TYR A 236 -18.50 6.62 15.76
CA TYR A 236 -19.85 6.49 15.21
C TYR A 236 -20.21 5.02 14.98
N HIS A 237 -19.31 4.20 14.45
CA HIS A 237 -19.54 2.75 14.27
C HIS A 237 -19.81 2.07 15.62
N GLU A 238 -18.94 2.30 16.60
CA GLU A 238 -19.07 1.79 17.97
C GLU A 238 -20.46 2.08 18.56
N LYS A 239 -20.96 3.31 18.37
CA LYS A 239 -22.27 3.73 18.89
C LYS A 239 -23.44 3.22 18.07
N VAL A 240 -23.38 3.33 16.75
CA VAL A 240 -24.47 2.89 15.87
C VAL A 240 -24.70 1.39 16.01
N PHE A 241 -23.63 0.60 15.91
CA PHE A 241 -23.74 -0.86 16.00
C PHE A 241 -23.93 -1.36 17.44
N SER A 242 -23.92 -0.49 18.45
CA SER A 242 -24.45 -0.81 19.80
C SER A 242 -25.98 -0.90 19.83
N VAL A 243 -26.66 -0.35 18.81
CA VAL A 243 -28.14 -0.29 18.74
C VAL A 243 -28.74 -0.94 17.50
N ILE A 244 -27.94 -1.25 16.47
CA ILE A 244 -28.35 -2.00 15.28
C ILE A 244 -27.34 -3.12 14.98
N GLU A 245 -27.77 -4.13 14.22
CA GLU A 245 -26.89 -5.24 13.83
C GLU A 245 -26.34 -5.08 12.40
N TRP A 246 -27.23 -4.83 11.44
CA TRP A 246 -26.91 -4.70 10.02
C TRP A 246 -27.35 -3.35 9.49
N ALA A 247 -26.58 -2.80 8.56
CA ALA A 247 -26.88 -1.50 7.98
C ALA A 247 -26.64 -1.47 6.46
N ASP A 248 -27.43 -0.64 5.78
CA ASP A 248 -27.13 -0.21 4.41
C ASP A 248 -26.05 0.89 4.45
N PRO A 249 -24.90 0.71 3.78
CA PRO A 249 -23.84 1.71 3.70
C PRO A 249 -24.31 3.07 3.21
N ALA A 250 -25.27 3.14 2.27
CA ALA A 250 -25.76 4.42 1.74
C ALA A 250 -26.50 5.22 2.82
N HIS A 251 -27.38 4.55 3.57
CA HIS A 251 -28.10 5.16 4.70
C HIS A 251 -27.15 5.65 5.79
N LEU A 252 -26.14 4.83 6.16
CA LEU A 252 -25.16 5.24 7.16
C LEU A 252 -24.28 6.39 6.69
N ALA A 253 -23.95 6.46 5.39
CA ALA A 253 -23.13 7.52 4.85
C ALA A 253 -23.80 8.90 4.99
N GLU A 254 -25.10 9.00 4.67
CA GLU A 254 -25.88 10.23 4.87
C GLU A 254 -25.95 10.63 6.36
N LEU A 255 -26.21 9.65 7.23
CA LEU A 255 -26.27 9.85 8.67
C LEU A 255 -24.94 10.34 9.24
N TYR A 256 -23.83 9.74 8.82
CA TYR A 256 -22.49 10.10 9.28
C TYR A 256 -22.03 11.44 8.73
N GLU A 257 -22.32 11.76 7.47
CA GLU A 257 -22.08 13.09 6.92
C GLU A 257 -22.77 14.14 7.78
N ASN A 258 -24.08 13.97 8.05
CA ASN A 258 -24.84 14.89 8.88
C ASN A 258 -24.26 14.99 10.31
N ALA A 259 -23.88 13.87 10.92
CA ALA A 259 -23.29 13.86 12.25
C ALA A 259 -21.92 14.58 12.31
N LEU A 260 -21.14 14.58 11.24
CA LEU A 260 -19.88 15.34 11.16
C LEU A 260 -20.11 16.87 11.21
N HIS A 261 -21.32 17.36 10.93
CA HIS A 261 -21.67 18.78 11.13
C HIS A 261 -21.69 19.20 12.61
N ALA A 262 -21.74 18.24 13.56
CA ALA A 262 -21.62 18.54 14.99
C ALA A 262 -20.30 19.21 15.38
N ARG A 263 -19.26 19.03 14.57
CA ARG A 263 -17.91 19.53 14.81
C ARG A 263 -17.70 20.80 13.98
N THR A 264 -17.48 21.90 14.68
CA THR A 264 -16.99 23.16 14.11
C THR A 264 -15.52 22.99 13.77
N ALA A 265 -15.24 22.71 12.51
CA ALA A 265 -13.89 22.87 11.98
C ALA A 265 -14.00 23.58 10.64
N ASN A 266 -13.09 24.53 10.40
CA ASN A 266 -12.89 25.16 9.10
C ASN A 266 -12.16 24.18 8.16
N ILE A 267 -12.64 22.94 8.11
CA ILE A 267 -12.02 21.79 7.46
C ILE A 267 -13.12 21.11 6.64
N SER A 268 -12.83 20.80 5.38
CA SER A 268 -13.77 20.09 4.53
C SER A 268 -14.08 18.72 5.10
N ARG A 269 -15.32 18.30 4.89
CA ARG A 269 -15.82 17.01 5.36
C ARG A 269 -15.85 16.05 4.19
N PRO A 270 -15.65 14.75 4.44
CA PRO A 270 -15.82 13.76 3.39
C PRO A 270 -17.28 13.80 2.88
N PRO A 271 -17.50 13.86 1.54
CA PRO A 271 -18.83 13.80 0.99
C PRO A 271 -19.46 12.41 1.21
N VAL A 272 -20.79 12.32 1.13
CA VAL A 272 -21.55 11.07 1.32
C VAL A 272 -20.98 9.93 0.49
N SER A 273 -20.63 10.16 -0.78
CA SER A 273 -20.07 9.13 -1.66
C SER A 273 -18.73 8.54 -1.16
N ILE A 274 -17.88 9.35 -0.52
CA ILE A 274 -16.61 8.90 0.05
C ILE A 274 -16.84 8.11 1.33
N ILE A 275 -17.77 8.56 2.18
CA ILE A 275 -18.15 7.82 3.40
C ILE A 275 -18.77 6.48 3.01
N GLU A 276 -19.67 6.45 2.04
CA GLU A 276 -20.29 5.22 1.54
C GLU A 276 -19.21 4.28 0.97
N HIS A 277 -18.29 4.79 0.15
CA HIS A 277 -17.19 3.98 -0.37
C HIS A 277 -16.34 3.41 0.77
N TYR A 278 -16.04 4.20 1.80
CA TYR A 278 -15.34 3.75 3.01
C TYR A 278 -16.08 2.61 3.70
N LEU A 279 -17.36 2.80 4.03
CA LEU A 279 -18.20 1.76 4.65
C LEU A 279 -18.25 0.47 3.80
N ARG A 280 -18.31 0.62 2.48
CA ARG A 280 -18.31 -0.47 1.50
C ARG A 280 -16.95 -1.09 1.23
N THR A 281 -15.82 -0.57 1.71
CA THR A 281 -14.49 -1.12 1.35
C THR A 281 -13.56 -1.32 2.55
N SER A 282 -13.85 -0.66 3.68
CA SER A 282 -13.17 -0.78 4.97
C SER A 282 -13.13 -2.21 5.49
N LEU A 283 -12.08 -2.49 6.25
CA LEU A 283 -11.82 -3.75 6.98
C LEU A 283 -12.39 -3.74 8.38
N LEU A 284 -13.15 -2.72 8.74
CA LEU A 284 -13.84 -2.70 10.02
C LEU A 284 -15.23 -3.35 9.95
N PHE A 285 -15.66 -3.78 8.75
CA PHE A 285 -17.00 -4.30 8.53
C PHE A 285 -17.03 -5.69 7.91
N GLU A 286 -17.73 -6.60 8.57
CA GLU A 286 -18.27 -7.80 7.94
C GLU A 286 -19.35 -7.43 6.92
N ARG A 287 -19.57 -8.32 5.96
CA ARG A 287 -20.54 -8.09 4.88
C ARG A 287 -21.39 -9.29 4.62
N GLN A 288 -22.62 -9.02 4.19
CA GLN A 288 -23.50 -10.03 3.65
C GLN A 288 -24.35 -9.40 2.54
N GLY A 289 -23.96 -9.66 1.29
CA GLY A 289 -24.47 -8.90 0.14
C GLY A 289 -24.08 -7.43 0.26
N GLU A 290 -25.05 -6.54 0.07
CA GLU A 290 -24.84 -5.08 0.14
C GLU A 290 -24.82 -4.52 1.57
N LEU A 291 -25.16 -5.35 2.57
CA LEU A 291 -25.27 -4.93 3.96
C LEU A 291 -23.95 -5.12 4.71
N ILE A 292 -23.74 -4.25 5.70
CA ILE A 292 -22.54 -4.26 6.54
C ILE A 292 -22.88 -4.41 8.01
N ARG A 293 -21.97 -5.06 8.74
CA ARG A 293 -21.96 -5.18 10.20
C ARG A 293 -20.60 -4.75 10.73
N TYR A 294 -20.55 -3.90 11.73
CA TYR A 294 -19.28 -3.52 12.35
C TYR A 294 -18.71 -4.68 13.17
N ASP A 295 -17.46 -5.01 12.90
CA ASP A 295 -16.70 -6.10 13.52
C ASP A 295 -15.60 -5.51 14.39
N GLY A 296 -16.03 -4.83 15.44
CA GLY A 296 -15.15 -4.15 16.39
C GLY A 296 -15.85 -3.96 17.72
N PRO A 297 -15.13 -3.41 18.73
CA PRO A 297 -15.70 -3.21 20.05
C PRO A 297 -16.90 -2.24 19.97
N LEU A 298 -18.00 -2.56 20.64
CA LEU A 298 -19.15 -1.67 20.70
C LEU A 298 -18.95 -0.59 21.77
N GLY A 299 -19.46 0.60 21.51
CA GLY A 299 -19.32 1.75 22.40
C GLY A 299 -20.49 1.89 23.37
N GLU A 300 -20.28 2.64 24.45
CA GLU A 300 -21.33 3.02 25.37
C GLU A 300 -22.06 4.29 24.92
N LEU A 301 -23.37 4.31 25.14
CA LEU A 301 -24.20 5.48 24.91
C LEU A 301 -24.23 6.37 26.15
N THR A 302 -24.10 7.68 25.94
CA THR A 302 -24.32 8.67 26.99
C THR A 302 -25.79 8.70 27.43
N GLY A 303 -26.08 9.27 28.60
CA GLY A 303 -27.45 9.36 29.10
C GLY A 303 -28.43 10.05 28.14
N ILE A 304 -28.00 11.11 27.46
CA ILE A 304 -28.85 11.81 26.47
C ILE A 304 -29.05 10.98 25.20
N GLU A 305 -28.05 10.20 24.78
CA GLU A 305 -28.17 9.28 23.64
C GLU A 305 -29.15 8.15 23.97
N LEU A 306 -29.07 7.56 25.17
CA LEU A 306 -30.02 6.56 25.66
C LEU A 306 -31.45 7.11 25.70
N ALA A 307 -31.64 8.30 26.27
CA ALA A 307 -32.94 8.96 26.30
C ALA A 307 -33.50 9.25 24.89
N THR A 308 -32.64 9.67 23.97
CA THR A 308 -33.01 9.91 22.56
C THR A 308 -33.43 8.63 21.87
N GLN A 309 -32.67 7.54 22.04
CA GLN A 309 -32.97 6.24 21.46
C GLN A 309 -34.27 5.64 22.02
N ALA A 310 -34.48 5.70 23.33
CA ALA A 310 -35.71 5.23 23.96
C ALA A 310 -36.95 5.97 23.41
N PHE A 311 -36.88 7.30 23.29
CA PHE A 311 -37.98 8.09 22.74
C PHE A 311 -38.27 7.73 21.28
N LEU A 312 -37.25 7.63 20.42
CA LEU A 312 -37.42 7.33 19.00
C LEU A 312 -37.78 5.86 18.72
N LEU A 313 -37.53 4.96 19.68
CA LEU A 313 -38.01 3.58 19.62
C LEU A 313 -39.54 3.51 19.78
N GLU A 314 -40.10 4.36 20.64
CA GLU A 314 -41.56 4.47 20.84
C GLU A 314 -42.23 5.33 19.76
N HIS A 315 -41.47 6.21 19.10
CA HIS A 315 -41.98 7.18 18.13
C HIS A 315 -41.18 7.09 16.82
N ASP A 316 -41.55 6.17 15.93
CA ASP A 316 -40.87 5.91 14.65
C ASP A 316 -40.65 7.18 13.80
N ARG A 317 -41.58 8.14 13.88
CA ARG A 317 -41.46 9.47 13.25
C ARG A 317 -41.76 10.57 14.25
N SER A 318 -40.79 11.44 14.51
CA SER A 318 -40.95 12.58 15.43
C SER A 318 -40.59 13.92 14.80
N THR A 319 -40.99 15.00 15.48
CA THR A 319 -40.55 16.38 15.22
C THR A 319 -39.45 16.78 16.19
N TYR A 320 -38.70 17.84 15.86
CA TYR A 320 -37.71 18.44 16.76
C TYR A 320 -38.34 18.84 18.09
N ARG A 321 -39.54 19.44 18.06
CA ARG A 321 -40.22 19.93 19.26
C ARG A 321 -40.56 18.80 20.22
N ALA A 322 -41.13 17.70 19.73
CA ALA A 322 -41.49 16.57 20.58
C ALA A 322 -40.25 15.93 21.23
N LEU A 323 -39.18 15.73 20.45
CA LEU A 323 -37.92 15.21 20.98
C LEU A 323 -37.27 16.18 21.97
N HIS A 324 -37.29 17.48 21.67
CA HIS A 324 -36.77 18.52 22.54
C HIS A 324 -37.48 18.54 23.89
N ASP A 325 -38.81 18.55 23.89
CA ASP A 325 -39.62 18.62 25.11
C ASP A 325 -39.40 17.37 25.98
N HIS A 326 -39.28 16.18 25.37
CA HIS A 326 -38.93 14.95 26.06
C HIS A 326 -37.56 15.03 26.76
N LEU A 327 -36.52 15.47 26.03
CA LEU A 327 -35.17 15.58 26.57
C LEU A 327 -35.05 16.70 27.61
N ALA A 328 -35.74 17.82 27.42
CA ALA A 328 -35.78 18.93 28.37
C ALA A 328 -36.43 18.50 29.69
N ALA A 329 -37.51 17.71 29.64
CA ALA A 329 -38.15 17.14 30.82
C ALA A 329 -37.22 16.20 31.62
N LYS A 330 -36.21 15.61 30.97
CA LYS A 330 -35.15 14.81 31.61
C LYS A 330 -33.98 15.66 32.14
N GLY A 331 -34.06 16.99 32.05
CA GLY A 331 -33.08 17.92 32.61
C GLY A 331 -31.89 18.25 31.70
N TYR A 332 -31.91 17.86 30.42
CA TYR A 332 -30.85 18.23 29.48
C TYR A 332 -30.96 19.69 29.03
N SER A 333 -29.83 20.38 28.89
CA SER A 333 -29.82 21.77 28.42
C SER A 333 -30.01 21.85 26.90
N ARG A 334 -30.57 22.98 26.44
CA ARG A 334 -30.89 23.22 25.03
C ARG A 334 -29.71 22.96 24.05
N PRO A 335 -28.45 23.36 24.34
CA PRO A 335 -27.32 23.03 23.46
C PRO A 335 -27.07 21.52 23.29
N TYR A 336 -27.17 20.73 24.38
CA TYR A 336 -27.00 19.28 24.31
C TYR A 336 -28.14 18.61 23.55
N ILE A 337 -29.38 19.06 23.77
CA ILE A 337 -30.56 18.59 23.05
C ILE A 337 -30.41 18.85 21.56
N GLN A 338 -30.04 20.07 21.17
CA GLN A 338 -29.85 20.43 19.77
C GLN A 338 -28.81 19.52 19.11
N LYS A 339 -27.68 19.25 19.78
CA LYS A 339 -26.64 18.36 19.27
C LYS A 339 -27.14 16.91 19.13
N ALA A 340 -27.84 16.39 20.14
CA ALA A 340 -28.38 15.03 20.13
C ALA A 340 -29.48 14.82 19.09
N ALA A 341 -30.25 15.86 18.77
CA ALA A 341 -31.32 15.79 17.77
C ALA A 341 -30.82 16.01 16.33
N MET A 342 -29.95 17.01 16.11
CA MET A 342 -29.58 17.48 14.77
C MET A 342 -28.33 16.83 14.20
N PHE A 343 -27.37 16.47 15.05
CA PHE A 343 -26.03 16.05 14.62
C PHE A 343 -25.57 14.75 15.29
N SER A 344 -26.52 13.90 15.66
CA SER A 344 -26.25 12.60 16.25
C SER A 344 -26.04 11.56 15.15
N CYS A 345 -25.07 10.67 15.34
CA CYS A 345 -24.92 9.48 14.50
C CYS A 345 -26.00 8.41 14.75
N LEU A 346 -26.93 8.65 15.69
CA LEU A 346 -27.99 7.71 16.06
C LEU A 346 -29.40 8.18 15.63
N VAL A 347 -29.48 9.38 15.04
CA VAL A 347 -30.74 10.03 14.64
C VAL A 347 -30.67 10.40 13.17
N HIS A 348 -31.50 9.74 12.37
CA HIS A 348 -31.69 10.10 10.98
C HIS A 348 -32.62 11.31 10.88
N VAL A 349 -32.14 12.38 10.23
CA VAL A 349 -32.89 13.62 10.02
C VAL A 349 -33.29 13.70 8.56
N ASP A 350 -34.56 13.42 8.27
CA ASP A 350 -35.13 13.51 6.94
C ASP A 350 -35.53 14.96 6.64
N THR A 351 -34.83 15.58 5.68
CA THR A 351 -35.03 16.98 5.27
C THR A 351 -35.81 17.12 3.96
N THR A 352 -36.32 16.03 3.40
CA THR A 352 -36.93 16.00 2.05
C THR A 352 -38.16 16.92 1.91
N GLN A 353 -38.88 17.15 3.00
CA GLN A 353 -40.08 18.01 3.05
C GLN A 353 -39.77 19.51 3.21
N GLY A 354 -38.49 19.90 3.06
CA GLY A 354 -38.04 21.28 3.15
C GLY A 354 -37.86 21.78 4.58
N ARG A 355 -37.36 23.02 4.69
CA ARG A 355 -37.05 23.66 5.98
C ARG A 355 -38.28 23.68 6.88
N GLN A 356 -38.08 23.43 8.18
CA GLN A 356 -39.10 23.37 9.23
C GLN A 356 -39.98 22.10 9.26
N ASN A 357 -39.91 21.23 8.26
CA ASN A 357 -40.68 19.97 8.19
C ASN A 357 -39.80 18.73 8.37
N TYR A 358 -38.71 18.86 9.14
CA TYR A 358 -37.77 17.77 9.34
C TYR A 358 -38.39 16.64 10.17
N VAL A 359 -38.18 15.41 9.73
CA VAL A 359 -38.62 14.21 10.44
C VAL A 359 -37.42 13.55 11.08
N TYR A 360 -37.50 13.30 12.38
CA TYR A 360 -36.45 12.70 13.17
C TYR A 360 -36.83 11.24 13.42
N ARG A 361 -35.93 10.33 13.04
CA ARG A 361 -36.10 8.88 13.20
C ARG A 361 -34.87 8.27 13.83
N ARG A 362 -35.05 7.11 14.43
CA ARG A 362 -33.93 6.29 14.88
C ARG A 362 -33.11 5.82 13.67
N VAL A 363 -31.79 5.65 13.85
CA VAL A 363 -30.96 4.93 12.87
C VAL A 363 -31.59 3.56 12.55
N GLN A 364 -31.71 3.25 11.26
CA GLN A 364 -32.42 2.05 10.82
C GLN A 364 -31.47 0.86 10.74
N SER A 365 -31.90 -0.27 11.32
CA SER A 365 -31.28 -1.56 11.03
C SER A 365 -31.85 -2.07 9.72
N ALA A 366 -30.99 -2.56 8.83
CA ALA A 366 -31.44 -3.42 7.75
C ALA A 366 -31.96 -4.73 8.34
N ALA A 367 -32.98 -5.33 7.70
CA ALA A 367 -33.43 -6.66 8.07
C ALA A 367 -32.25 -7.63 7.90
N ASN A 368 -32.01 -8.47 8.90
CA ASN A 368 -30.97 -9.49 8.83
C ASN A 368 -31.17 -10.26 7.51
N PRO A 369 -30.22 -10.19 6.57
CA PRO A 369 -30.26 -11.04 5.40
C PRO A 369 -30.09 -12.45 5.96
N GLY A 370 -31.17 -13.20 6.15
CA GLY A 370 -31.09 -14.51 6.78
C GLY A 370 -29.99 -15.36 6.13
N ALA A 371 -29.51 -16.41 6.82
CA ALA A 371 -28.38 -17.26 6.39
C ALA A 371 -28.43 -17.80 4.93
N ALA A 372 -29.54 -17.59 4.23
CA ALA A 372 -29.78 -17.94 2.83
C ALA A 372 -29.13 -17.00 1.78
N ALA A 373 -28.63 -15.81 2.14
CA ALA A 373 -27.77 -15.06 1.22
C ALA A 373 -26.37 -15.69 1.25
N ALA A 374 -26.19 -16.78 0.51
CA ALA A 374 -24.87 -17.40 0.34
C ALA A 374 -23.89 -16.34 -0.16
N PHE A 375 -22.76 -16.18 0.53
CA PHE A 375 -21.65 -15.36 0.07
C PHE A 375 -21.38 -15.69 -1.40
N SER A 376 -21.36 -14.67 -2.26
CA SER A 376 -20.80 -14.85 -3.59
C SER A 376 -19.36 -15.35 -3.44
N ALA A 377 -18.85 -16.09 -4.43
CA ALA A 377 -17.46 -16.55 -4.39
C ALA A 377 -16.51 -15.39 -4.10
N TYR A 378 -16.75 -14.22 -4.70
CA TYR A 378 -16.00 -12.99 -4.42
C TYR A 378 -15.95 -12.64 -2.93
N GLU A 379 -17.11 -12.54 -2.27
CA GLU A 379 -17.16 -12.14 -0.86
C GLU A 379 -16.53 -13.20 0.05
N MET A 380 -16.70 -14.49 -0.27
CA MET A 380 -16.05 -15.58 0.47
C MET A 380 -14.52 -15.47 0.41
N TYR A 381 -13.94 -15.23 -0.77
CA TYR A 381 -12.48 -15.09 -0.91
C TYR A 381 -11.96 -13.80 -0.30
N ARG A 382 -12.70 -12.71 -0.43
CA ARG A 382 -12.40 -11.43 0.21
C ARG A 382 -12.37 -11.56 1.73
N GLU A 383 -13.30 -12.31 2.31
CA GLU A 383 -13.36 -12.60 3.75
C GLU A 383 -12.19 -13.51 4.20
N ARG A 384 -11.86 -14.54 3.42
CA ARG A 384 -10.65 -15.36 3.66
C ARG A 384 -9.38 -14.51 3.68
N LEU A 385 -9.26 -13.55 2.76
CA LEU A 385 -8.14 -12.61 2.74
C LEU A 385 -8.15 -11.71 3.97
N ARG A 386 -9.31 -11.17 4.36
CA ARG A 386 -9.47 -10.27 5.51
C ARG A 386 -8.90 -10.88 6.80
N ARG A 387 -9.28 -12.13 7.11
CA ARG A 387 -8.84 -12.84 8.32
C ARG A 387 -7.32 -12.98 8.41
N LEU A 388 -6.63 -13.14 7.28
CA LEU A 388 -5.16 -13.19 7.27
C LEU A 388 -4.50 -11.90 7.76
N TYR A 389 -5.18 -10.76 7.60
CA TYR A 389 -4.71 -9.44 7.98
C TYR A 389 -5.16 -9.02 9.39
N GLU A 390 -6.17 -9.66 9.95
CA GLU A 390 -6.61 -9.48 11.34
C GLU A 390 -5.70 -10.22 12.32
N ASP A 391 -5.34 -11.47 12.00
CA ASP A 391 -4.44 -12.32 12.79
C ASP A 391 -2.96 -11.89 12.69
N ALA A 392 -2.70 -10.78 12.01
CA ALA A 392 -1.39 -10.21 11.78
C ALA A 392 -0.77 -9.65 13.07
N THR A 393 0.13 -10.40 13.70
CA THR A 393 1.14 -9.79 14.60
C THR A 393 2.23 -9.13 13.75
N ASP A 394 2.76 -7.98 14.19
CA ASP A 394 3.74 -7.12 13.48
C ASP A 394 5.03 -7.81 12.98
N GLY A 395 5.22 -9.11 13.25
CA GLY A 395 6.47 -9.85 13.06
C GLY A 395 6.52 -10.91 11.96
N ASP A 396 5.47 -11.17 11.16
CA ASP A 396 5.54 -12.24 10.13
C ASP A 396 4.85 -11.92 8.79
N LEU A 397 5.33 -10.86 8.13
CA LEU A 397 4.85 -10.42 6.81
C LEU A 397 5.08 -11.46 5.71
N GLU A 398 6.09 -12.33 5.84
CA GLU A 398 6.40 -13.37 4.84
C GLU A 398 5.37 -14.50 4.89
N THR A 399 5.02 -14.99 6.08
CA THR A 399 3.95 -15.99 6.25
C THR A 399 2.63 -15.44 5.74
N GLN A 400 2.31 -14.18 6.04
CA GLN A 400 1.11 -13.54 5.50
C GLN A 400 1.10 -13.46 3.98
N ARG A 401 2.23 -13.07 3.36
CA ARG A 401 2.34 -13.02 1.90
C ARG A 401 2.12 -14.40 1.27
N ARG A 402 2.66 -15.46 1.88
CA ARG A 402 2.47 -16.84 1.40
C ARG A 402 1.02 -17.29 1.54
N LEU A 403 0.37 -16.97 2.66
CA LEU A 403 -1.05 -17.29 2.89
C LEU A 403 -1.97 -16.51 1.94
N GLU A 404 -1.73 -15.21 1.75
CA GLU A 404 -2.45 -14.38 0.78
C GLU A 404 -2.34 -14.96 -0.63
N GLN A 405 -1.12 -15.29 -1.06
CA GLN A 405 -0.88 -15.93 -2.35
C GLN A 405 -1.62 -17.26 -2.48
N GLY A 406 -1.70 -18.05 -1.41
CA GLY A 406 -2.51 -19.26 -1.36
C GLY A 406 -4.00 -18.99 -1.59
N VAL A 407 -4.58 -18.01 -0.89
CA VAL A 407 -6.00 -17.65 -1.05
C VAL A 407 -6.28 -17.08 -2.45
N LEU A 408 -5.40 -16.25 -3.00
CA LEU A 408 -5.55 -15.71 -4.36
C LEU A 408 -5.37 -16.81 -5.42
N LYS A 409 -4.46 -17.77 -5.19
CA LYS A 409 -4.32 -18.94 -6.07
C LYS A 409 -5.60 -19.77 -6.08
N ASP A 410 -6.17 -20.04 -4.91
CA ASP A 410 -7.46 -20.72 -4.80
C ASP A 410 -8.59 -19.92 -5.47
N TRP A 411 -8.59 -18.59 -5.38
CA TRP A 411 -9.56 -17.73 -6.06
C TRP A 411 -9.50 -17.90 -7.58
N LEU A 412 -8.30 -17.90 -8.16
CA LEU A 412 -8.12 -18.02 -9.61
C LEU A 412 -8.41 -19.44 -10.11
N PHE A 413 -7.86 -20.44 -9.42
CA PHE A 413 -7.77 -21.80 -9.93
C PHE A 413 -8.68 -22.77 -9.20
N ALA A 414 -9.00 -22.57 -7.92
CA ALA A 414 -9.82 -23.47 -7.11
C ALA A 414 -9.50 -24.96 -7.39
N SER A 415 -10.48 -25.72 -7.88
CA SER A 415 -10.34 -27.13 -8.29
C SER A 415 -10.11 -27.33 -9.80
N LYS A 416 -9.70 -26.30 -10.53
CA LYS A 416 -9.42 -26.38 -11.97
C LYS A 416 -8.04 -27.01 -12.21
N HIS A 417 -7.93 -27.77 -13.30
CA HIS A 417 -6.66 -28.28 -13.81
C HIS A 417 -6.08 -27.38 -14.91
N GLU A 418 -6.93 -26.64 -15.60
CA GLU A 418 -6.55 -25.73 -16.69
C GLU A 418 -7.28 -24.39 -16.54
N GLU A 419 -6.64 -23.32 -16.98
CA GLU A 419 -7.20 -21.98 -17.01
C GLU A 419 -6.52 -21.15 -18.12
N HIS A 420 -7.21 -20.12 -18.61
CA HIS A 420 -6.65 -19.20 -19.60
C HIS A 420 -5.73 -18.16 -18.95
N CYS A 421 -4.58 -17.92 -19.57
CA CYS A 421 -3.76 -16.75 -19.23
C CYS A 421 -4.55 -15.47 -19.54
N ALA A 422 -4.64 -14.54 -18.59
CA ALA A 422 -5.39 -13.30 -18.73
C ALA A 422 -4.82 -12.39 -19.84
N ILE A 423 -3.54 -12.51 -20.15
CA ILE A 423 -2.82 -11.63 -21.09
C ILE A 423 -2.82 -12.20 -22.51
N CYS A 424 -2.31 -13.43 -22.71
CA CYS A 424 -2.27 -14.02 -24.06
C CYS A 424 -3.58 -14.69 -24.45
N GLY A 425 -4.40 -15.11 -23.49
CA GLY A 425 -5.68 -15.81 -23.73
C GLY A 425 -5.53 -17.31 -24.00
N ASP A 426 -4.31 -17.84 -24.10
CA ASP A 426 -4.10 -19.27 -24.33
C ASP A 426 -4.44 -20.09 -23.06
N LEU A 427 -4.90 -21.33 -23.27
CA LEU A 427 -5.23 -22.28 -22.22
C LEU A 427 -3.96 -22.99 -21.73
N PHE A 428 -3.76 -23.03 -20.41
CA PHE A 428 -2.62 -23.69 -19.79
C PHE A 428 -3.07 -24.59 -18.64
N HIS A 429 -2.30 -25.64 -18.37
CA HIS A 429 -2.38 -26.33 -17.08
C HIS A 429 -2.01 -25.35 -15.96
N VAL A 430 -2.69 -25.44 -14.80
CA VAL A 430 -2.49 -24.50 -13.68
C VAL A 430 -1.03 -24.44 -13.20
N SER A 431 -0.25 -25.51 -13.37
CA SER A 431 1.19 -25.52 -13.05
C SER A 431 2.05 -24.60 -13.94
N ALA A 432 1.53 -24.16 -15.08
CA ALA A 432 2.18 -23.22 -16.00
C ALA A 432 1.62 -21.78 -15.85
N LEU A 433 0.77 -21.55 -14.85
CA LEU A 433 0.20 -20.25 -14.52
C LEU A 433 0.69 -19.79 -13.14
N VAL A 434 0.83 -18.49 -13.00
CA VAL A 434 1.10 -17.82 -11.72
C VAL A 434 -0.04 -16.88 -11.36
N THR A 435 -0.19 -16.65 -10.06
CA THR A 435 -1.08 -15.67 -9.47
C THR A 435 -0.48 -14.27 -9.62
N ALA A 436 -0.60 -13.74 -10.83
CA ALA A 436 -0.28 -12.38 -11.27
C ALA A 436 -0.97 -11.30 -10.43
N HIS A 437 -0.28 -10.49 -9.60
CA HIS A 437 -0.91 -9.25 -9.12
C HIS A 437 -0.97 -8.22 -10.27
N LYS A 438 -2.14 -7.63 -10.50
CA LYS A 438 -2.35 -6.56 -11.50
C LYS A 438 -1.55 -5.31 -11.15
N LYS A 439 -1.64 -4.87 -9.89
CA LYS A 439 -0.78 -3.82 -9.34
C LYS A 439 0.36 -4.47 -8.59
N LYS A 440 1.59 -3.93 -8.61
CA LYS A 440 2.66 -4.50 -7.78
C LYS A 440 2.18 -4.66 -6.37
N ARG A 441 2.36 -5.84 -5.77
CA ARG A 441 1.91 -6.11 -4.41
C ARG A 441 2.47 -5.10 -3.40
N SER A 442 3.73 -4.70 -3.58
CA SER A 442 4.39 -3.68 -2.76
C SER A 442 3.66 -2.32 -2.84
N LEU A 443 3.08 -2.02 -4.00
CA LEU A 443 2.24 -0.87 -4.29
C LEU A 443 0.73 -1.09 -4.05
N CYS A 444 0.31 -2.24 -3.55
CA CYS A 444 -1.08 -2.44 -3.16
C CYS A 444 -1.30 -1.92 -1.74
N THR A 445 -2.36 -1.13 -1.54
CA THR A 445 -2.88 -0.82 -0.21
C THR A 445 -3.45 -2.10 0.42
N THR A 446 -3.67 -2.09 1.74
CA THR A 446 -4.30 -3.24 2.41
C THR A 446 -5.66 -3.57 1.80
N ALA A 447 -6.49 -2.56 1.50
CA ALA A 447 -7.78 -2.77 0.85
C ALA A 447 -7.65 -3.41 -0.55
N GLU A 448 -6.65 -3.00 -1.33
CA GLU A 448 -6.36 -3.61 -2.64
C GLU A 448 -5.84 -5.04 -2.51
N ARG A 449 -5.00 -5.34 -1.52
CA ARG A 449 -4.51 -6.72 -1.26
C ARG A 449 -5.61 -7.67 -0.81
N LEU A 450 -6.67 -7.12 -0.24
CA LEU A 450 -7.84 -7.86 0.24
C LEU A 450 -8.91 -8.01 -0.83
N ASP A 451 -8.78 -7.37 -1.97
CA ASP A 451 -9.68 -7.53 -3.09
C ASP A 451 -9.20 -8.71 -3.97
N PRO A 452 -9.95 -9.83 -4.07
CA PRO A 452 -9.58 -10.94 -4.94
C PRO A 452 -9.36 -10.53 -6.40
N TYR A 453 -10.02 -9.46 -6.86
CA TYR A 453 -9.83 -8.94 -8.21
C TYR A 453 -8.48 -8.25 -8.44
N ILE A 454 -7.63 -8.09 -7.41
CA ILE A 454 -6.26 -7.61 -7.58
C ILE A 454 -5.36 -8.61 -8.31
N ALA A 455 -5.77 -9.88 -8.39
CA ALA A 455 -5.03 -10.95 -9.03
C ALA A 455 -5.61 -11.35 -10.40
N MET A 456 -4.76 -11.89 -11.27
CA MET A 456 -5.10 -12.49 -12.54
C MET A 456 -4.14 -13.64 -12.87
N PRO A 457 -4.57 -14.66 -13.64
CA PRO A 457 -3.66 -15.72 -14.08
C PRO A 457 -2.72 -15.22 -15.18
N ALA A 458 -1.41 -15.41 -15.02
CA ALA A 458 -0.43 -15.12 -16.07
C ALA A 458 0.45 -16.35 -16.33
N CYS A 459 0.79 -16.62 -17.59
CA CYS A 459 1.61 -17.78 -17.92
C CYS A 459 3.10 -17.54 -17.59
N THR A 460 3.75 -18.57 -17.03
CA THR A 460 5.20 -18.57 -16.75
C THR A 460 6.04 -18.66 -18.02
N LEU A 461 5.42 -19.03 -19.15
CA LEU A 461 6.06 -19.14 -20.46
C LEU A 461 6.35 -17.77 -21.12
N GLY A 462 5.89 -16.66 -20.53
CA GLY A 462 6.38 -15.34 -20.90
C GLY A 462 5.53 -14.16 -20.46
N CYS A 463 4.20 -14.30 -20.29
CA CYS A 463 3.35 -13.16 -19.98
C CYS A 463 3.66 -12.56 -18.60
N ASP A 464 3.92 -13.41 -17.60
CA ASP A 464 4.32 -12.97 -16.26
C ASP A 464 5.60 -12.12 -16.30
N PHE A 465 6.65 -12.64 -16.95
CA PHE A 465 7.91 -11.92 -17.11
C PHE A 465 7.75 -10.58 -17.85
N LEU A 466 7.02 -10.58 -18.97
CA LEU A 466 6.84 -9.37 -19.78
C LEU A 466 6.03 -8.31 -19.04
N TYR A 467 5.03 -8.72 -18.25
CA TYR A 467 4.24 -7.82 -17.43
C TYR A 467 5.07 -7.23 -16.29
N GLU A 468 5.74 -8.09 -15.52
CA GLU A 468 6.49 -7.67 -14.34
C GLU A 468 7.69 -6.78 -14.67
N ARG A 469 8.35 -7.05 -15.81
CA ARG A 469 9.45 -6.23 -16.36
C ARG A 469 8.99 -5.06 -17.22
N GLU A 470 7.67 -4.82 -17.28
CA GLU A 470 7.06 -3.66 -17.93
C GLU A 470 7.39 -3.58 -19.43
N TYR A 471 7.51 -4.72 -20.10
CA TYR A 471 7.49 -4.77 -21.56
C TYR A 471 6.08 -4.59 -22.12
N ILE A 472 5.07 -4.92 -21.33
CA ILE A 472 3.66 -4.71 -21.65
C ILE A 472 2.93 -4.02 -20.49
N TYR A 473 1.90 -3.25 -20.82
CA TYR A 473 0.93 -2.66 -19.91
C TYR A 473 -0.48 -3.05 -20.32
N ILE A 474 -1.42 -2.97 -19.40
CA ILE A 474 -2.84 -3.14 -19.71
C ILE A 474 -3.52 -1.79 -19.55
N VAL A 475 -4.08 -1.27 -20.62
CA VAL A 475 -4.81 0.01 -20.64
C VAL A 475 -6.22 -0.27 -21.17
N ASP A 476 -7.23 0.05 -20.37
CA ASP A 476 -8.65 -0.22 -20.69
C ASP A 476 -8.90 -1.69 -21.09
N GLY A 477 -8.18 -2.60 -20.43
CA GLY A 477 -8.23 -4.05 -20.70
C GLY A 477 -7.60 -4.47 -22.03
N VAL A 478 -6.77 -3.62 -22.65
CA VAL A 478 -6.03 -3.92 -23.88
C VAL A 478 -4.53 -3.95 -23.59
N VAL A 479 -3.83 -4.96 -24.10
CA VAL A 479 -2.38 -5.09 -23.99
C VAL A 479 -1.71 -4.02 -24.86
N GLN A 480 -0.89 -3.18 -24.26
CA GLN A 480 -0.03 -2.22 -24.94
C GLN A 480 1.44 -2.55 -24.68
N VAL A 481 2.30 -2.20 -25.63
CA VAL A 481 3.76 -2.42 -25.52
C VAL A 481 4.41 -1.19 -24.96
N ASN A 482 5.39 -1.39 -24.08
CA ASN A 482 6.23 -0.32 -23.61
C ASN A 482 7.27 0.07 -24.66
N ALA A 483 7.02 1.15 -25.39
CA ALA A 483 7.92 1.67 -26.42
C ALA A 483 9.29 2.14 -25.88
N THR A 484 9.43 2.35 -24.57
CA THR A 484 10.72 2.73 -23.96
C THR A 484 11.70 1.56 -23.85
N LYS A 485 11.22 0.31 -23.99
CA LYS A 485 12.07 -0.89 -23.96
C LYS A 485 12.77 -1.09 -25.30
N SER A 486 13.95 -1.72 -25.28
CA SER A 486 14.77 -1.90 -26.48
C SER A 486 14.11 -2.83 -27.51
N ALA A 487 13.74 -2.26 -28.65
CA ALA A 487 12.99 -2.94 -29.71
C ALA A 487 13.71 -4.13 -30.37
N GLY A 488 15.04 -4.20 -30.27
CA GLY A 488 15.86 -5.28 -30.83
C GLY A 488 15.88 -6.57 -30.00
N THR A 489 15.28 -6.56 -28.82
CA THR A 489 15.33 -7.69 -27.88
C THR A 489 14.26 -8.75 -28.17
N THR A 490 14.49 -10.00 -27.77
CA THR A 490 13.51 -11.08 -27.96
C THR A 490 12.26 -10.85 -27.13
N GLU A 491 12.43 -10.31 -25.93
CA GLU A 491 11.40 -9.88 -24.98
C GLU A 491 10.48 -8.85 -25.63
N TYR A 492 11.05 -7.82 -26.27
CA TYR A 492 10.25 -6.81 -26.97
C TYR A 492 9.47 -7.40 -28.15
N ARG A 493 10.08 -8.28 -28.96
CA ARG A 493 9.36 -8.95 -30.05
C ARG A 493 8.18 -9.77 -29.55
N ARG A 494 8.34 -10.47 -28.42
CA ARG A 494 7.26 -11.21 -27.77
C ARG A 494 6.17 -10.28 -27.22
N ALA A 495 6.54 -9.16 -26.60
CA ALA A 495 5.59 -8.13 -26.18
C ALA A 495 4.80 -7.55 -27.36
N ALA A 496 5.48 -7.23 -28.46
CA ALA A 496 4.87 -6.73 -29.69
C ALA A 496 3.83 -7.70 -30.27
N ALA A 497 4.08 -9.02 -30.19
CA ALA A 497 3.11 -10.03 -30.64
C ALA A 497 1.85 -10.12 -29.75
N LEU A 498 1.89 -9.61 -28.52
CA LEU A 498 0.75 -9.54 -27.60
C LEU A 498 -0.03 -8.22 -27.73
N ALA A 499 0.53 -7.21 -28.38
CA ALA A 499 -0.09 -5.88 -28.52
C ALA A 499 -1.50 -5.96 -29.15
N GLY A 500 -2.43 -5.21 -28.60
CA GLY A 500 -3.82 -5.13 -29.07
C GLY A 500 -4.72 -6.29 -28.63
N ARG A 501 -4.18 -7.32 -27.97
CA ARG A 501 -5.01 -8.37 -27.35
C ARG A 501 -5.85 -7.77 -26.22
N LYS A 502 -7.10 -8.23 -26.10
CA LYS A 502 -8.00 -7.86 -25.02
C LYS A 502 -7.89 -8.87 -23.88
N LEU A 503 -7.89 -8.39 -22.65
CA LEU A 503 -8.06 -9.24 -21.48
C LEU A 503 -9.40 -9.96 -21.55
N ILE A 504 -9.43 -11.16 -21.00
CA ILE A 504 -10.68 -11.89 -20.76
C ILE A 504 -11.50 -11.10 -19.73
N ASP A 505 -12.80 -10.94 -19.97
CA ASP A 505 -13.66 -10.01 -19.21
C ASP A 505 -13.68 -10.31 -17.70
N THR A 506 -13.68 -11.58 -17.31
CA THR A 506 -13.58 -12.00 -15.90
C THR A 506 -12.35 -11.41 -15.21
N TRP A 507 -11.23 -11.29 -15.94
CA TRP A 507 -9.98 -10.76 -15.42
C TRP A 507 -9.87 -9.24 -15.55
N ARG A 508 -10.82 -8.56 -16.21
CA ARG A 508 -10.97 -7.10 -16.14
C ARG A 508 -11.62 -6.62 -14.85
N ALA A 509 -12.39 -7.47 -14.17
CA ALA A 509 -13.09 -7.09 -12.94
C ALA A 509 -12.14 -6.49 -11.89
N GLY A 510 -12.65 -5.62 -11.03
CA GLY A 510 -11.88 -4.82 -10.08
C GLY A 510 -11.78 -3.35 -10.52
N LYS A 511 -10.93 -2.58 -9.84
CA LYS A 511 -10.71 -1.16 -10.17
C LYS A 511 -9.79 -1.05 -11.38
N ASP A 512 -10.08 -0.12 -12.30
CA ASP A 512 -9.19 0.17 -13.44
C ASP A 512 -7.79 0.58 -12.99
N GLU A 513 -7.67 1.19 -11.81
CA GLU A 513 -6.43 1.59 -11.15
C GLU A 513 -5.51 0.41 -10.77
N TYR A 514 -6.02 -0.83 -10.79
CA TYR A 514 -5.20 -2.01 -10.53
C TYR A 514 -4.20 -2.26 -11.65
N PHE A 515 -4.54 -1.89 -12.88
CA PHE A 515 -3.61 -2.05 -13.98
C PHE A 515 -2.65 -0.87 -14.03
N ARG A 516 -1.34 -1.17 -14.08
CA ARG A 516 -0.32 -0.14 -14.27
C ARG A 516 -0.57 0.58 -15.60
N LYS A 517 -0.66 1.91 -15.52
CA LYS A 517 -0.63 2.78 -16.70
C LYS A 517 0.84 3.06 -17.08
N PRO A 518 1.14 3.30 -18.37
CA PRO A 518 2.43 3.83 -18.77
C PRO A 518 2.71 5.12 -17.98
N GLY A 519 3.87 5.17 -17.33
CA GLY A 519 4.34 6.36 -16.60
C GLY A 519 4.85 7.45 -17.53
#